data_AF-A0A2U3KDP2-F1
#
_entry.id   AF-A0A2U3KDP2-F1
#
_cell.length_a   1.000
_cell.length_b   1.000
_cell.length_c   1.000
_cell.angle_alpha   90.00
_cell.angle_beta   90.00
_cell.angle_gamma   90.00
#
_symmetry.space_group_name_H-M   'P 1'
#
loop_
_entity.id
_entity.type
_entity.pdbx_description
1 polymer ?
#
loop_
_entity_poly.entity_id
_entity_poly.type
_entity_poly.pdbx_seq_one_letter_code
_entity_poly.pdbx_strand_id
1 'polypeptide(L)'
;MHRWLTVLLAFTMLVLGASMVFSQTKPASGAQYLTVQDVEKITGLQGVKLVPANPSKGAGGDLNFANKDGELILMVQRMLNSDMLYSQTKKMKDAVKADIEGVGDAAFTGPAGNLQYFVTFKKGKGSGSAATFLTFTGTRLPLDQVKKVAQQIASGM
;
A
#
# COMPACT_ATOMS: atom_id res chain seq x y z
N MET A 1 -72.60 38.48 -5.47
CA MET A 1 -72.74 37.14 -6.08
C MET A 1 -71.62 36.96 -7.09
N HIS A 2 -71.02 35.77 -7.09
CA HIS A 2 -70.11 35.18 -8.12
C HIS A 2 -68.60 35.30 -7.86
N ARG A 3 -68.09 34.16 -7.37
CA ARG A 3 -66.72 33.80 -7.01
C ARG A 3 -65.94 33.52 -8.31
N TRP A 4 -64.75 34.09 -8.44
CA TRP A 4 -63.84 33.78 -9.55
C TRP A 4 -62.79 32.74 -9.13
N LEU A 5 -62.49 31.88 -10.10
CA LEU A 5 -61.63 30.69 -10.16
C LEU A 5 -60.43 30.65 -9.18
N THR A 6 -60.36 29.56 -8.42
CA THR A 6 -59.12 29.08 -7.79
C THR A 6 -58.26 28.38 -8.85
N VAL A 7 -57.14 28.98 -9.24
CA VAL A 7 -56.13 28.31 -10.07
C VAL A 7 -55.33 27.35 -9.20
N LEU A 8 -55.36 26.08 -9.60
CA LEU A 8 -54.60 24.97 -9.03
C LEU A 8 -53.12 25.13 -9.43
N LEU A 9 -52.22 25.38 -8.48
CA LEU A 9 -50.77 25.31 -8.73
C LEU A 9 -50.25 23.97 -8.18
N ALA A 10 -50.10 23.01 -9.09
CA ALA A 10 -49.40 21.76 -8.82
C ALA A 10 -47.90 22.03 -8.81
N PHE A 11 -47.27 21.94 -7.63
CA PHE A 11 -45.83 21.98 -7.47
C PHE A 11 -45.27 20.57 -7.69
N THR A 12 -44.84 20.27 -8.92
CA THR A 12 -44.03 19.09 -9.21
C THR A 12 -42.60 19.34 -8.72
N MET A 13 -42.26 18.82 -7.54
CA MET A 13 -40.87 18.71 -7.09
C MET A 13 -40.17 17.61 -7.88
N LEU A 14 -39.35 18.00 -8.85
CA LEU A 14 -38.37 17.14 -9.51
C LEU A 14 -37.21 16.91 -8.53
N VAL A 15 -37.23 15.76 -7.84
CA VAL A 15 -36.09 15.32 -7.01
C VAL A 15 -34.97 14.90 -7.97
N LEU A 16 -34.02 15.80 -8.21
CA LEU A 16 -32.73 15.49 -8.81
C LEU A 16 -31.97 14.56 -7.85
N GLY A 17 -32.12 13.25 -8.05
CA GLY A 17 -31.30 12.24 -7.42
C GLY A 17 -29.85 12.41 -7.86
N ALA A 18 -29.02 13.00 -7.01
CA ALA A 18 -27.58 12.93 -7.18
C ALA A 18 -27.15 11.48 -6.97
N SER A 19 -26.91 10.76 -8.07
CA SER A 19 -26.27 9.45 -8.03
C SER A 19 -24.87 9.61 -7.44
N MET A 20 -24.72 9.36 -6.14
CA MET A 20 -23.42 9.12 -5.53
C MET A 20 -22.87 7.84 -6.15
N VAL A 21 -22.07 7.99 -7.19
CA VAL A 21 -21.23 6.91 -7.72
C VAL A 21 -20.15 6.69 -6.67
N PHE A 22 -20.44 5.81 -5.69
CA PHE A 22 -19.39 5.22 -4.88
C PHE A 22 -18.53 4.39 -5.84
N SER A 23 -17.39 4.94 -6.27
CA SER A 23 -16.35 4.13 -6.90
C SER A 23 -15.94 3.05 -5.91
N GLN A 24 -16.48 1.84 -6.09
CA GLN A 24 -16.06 0.65 -5.36
C GLN A 24 -14.63 0.34 -5.79
N THR A 25 -13.65 0.96 -5.13
CA THR A 25 -12.26 0.55 -5.22
C THR A 25 -12.19 -0.88 -4.73
N LYS A 26 -11.87 -1.81 -5.62
CA LYS A 26 -11.54 -3.20 -5.27
C LYS A 26 -10.59 -3.17 -4.07
N PRO A 27 -10.91 -3.86 -2.96
CA PRO A 27 -10.02 -3.86 -1.80
C PRO A 27 -8.65 -4.34 -2.24
N ALA A 28 -7.59 -3.61 -1.89
CA ALA A 28 -6.24 -4.01 -2.24
C ALA A 28 -5.99 -5.41 -1.65
N SER A 29 -5.66 -6.37 -2.51
CA SER A 29 -5.48 -7.75 -2.07
C SER A 29 -4.29 -7.83 -1.12
N GLY A 30 -4.55 -8.15 0.15
CA GLY A 30 -3.50 -8.31 1.14
C GLY A 30 -3.60 -7.47 2.39
N ALA A 31 -4.65 -6.68 2.56
CA ALA A 31 -4.87 -5.93 3.80
C ALA A 31 -4.87 -6.85 5.06
N GLN A 32 -5.15 -8.15 4.91
CA GLN A 32 -5.02 -9.11 6.01
C GLN A 32 -3.58 -9.38 6.48
N TYR A 33 -2.57 -9.00 5.70
CA TYR A 33 -1.15 -9.19 6.04
C TYR A 33 -0.48 -7.89 6.50
N LEU A 34 -1.02 -6.74 6.12
CA LEU A 34 -0.53 -5.42 6.52
C LEU A 34 -1.64 -4.38 6.38
N THR A 35 -2.13 -3.88 7.51
CA THR A 35 -3.15 -2.84 7.56
C THR A 35 -2.54 -1.44 7.59
N VAL A 36 -3.37 -0.41 7.40
CA VAL A 36 -2.96 0.99 7.63
C VAL A 36 -2.50 1.18 9.08
N GLN A 37 -3.24 0.61 10.04
CA GLN A 37 -2.93 0.73 11.47
C GLN A 37 -1.58 0.09 11.82
N ASP A 38 -1.23 -1.04 11.19
CA ASP A 38 0.08 -1.65 11.36
C ASP A 38 1.20 -0.73 10.87
N VAL A 39 1.01 -0.10 9.69
CA VAL A 39 1.97 0.84 9.13
C VAL A 39 2.13 2.06 10.03
N GLU A 40 1.03 2.65 10.52
CA GLU A 40 1.08 3.78 11.47
C GLU A 40 1.79 3.39 12.77
N LYS A 41 1.49 2.20 13.31
CA LYS A 41 2.14 1.69 14.52
C LYS A 41 3.64 1.46 14.33
N ILE A 42 4.06 0.90 13.19
CA ILE A 42 5.47 0.60 12.90
C ILE A 42 6.26 1.89 12.61
N THR A 43 5.65 2.83 11.90
CA THR A 43 6.34 4.03 11.39
C THR A 43 6.24 5.23 12.31
N GLY A 44 5.22 5.28 13.18
CA GLY A 44 4.86 6.44 13.98
C GLY A 44 4.12 7.53 13.19
N LEU A 45 3.91 7.34 11.88
CA LEU A 45 3.16 8.27 11.05
C LEU A 45 1.66 8.19 11.36
N GLN A 46 0.95 9.28 11.06
CA GLN A 46 -0.49 9.41 11.23
C GLN A 46 -1.14 9.84 9.93
N GLY A 47 -2.38 9.41 9.71
CA GLY A 47 -3.13 9.69 8.49
C GLY A 47 -2.60 8.92 7.29
N VAL A 48 -1.97 7.76 7.52
CA VAL A 48 -1.51 6.88 6.43
C VAL A 48 -2.72 6.36 5.65
N LYS A 49 -2.57 6.26 4.33
CA LYS A 49 -3.63 5.79 3.44
C LYS A 49 -3.11 4.65 2.59
N LEU A 50 -3.90 3.59 2.46
CA LEU A 50 -3.70 2.59 1.43
C LEU A 50 -4.22 3.16 0.11
N VAL A 51 -3.37 3.19 -0.92
CA VAL A 51 -3.70 3.77 -2.22
C VAL A 51 -3.69 2.69 -3.32
N PRO A 52 -4.49 2.86 -4.39
CA PRO A 52 -4.52 1.92 -5.50
C PRO A 52 -3.16 1.80 -6.20
N ALA A 53 -2.94 0.65 -6.85
CA ALA A 53 -1.78 0.47 -7.71
C ALA A 53 -1.83 1.48 -8.87
N ASN A 54 -0.74 2.21 -9.05
CA ASN A 54 -0.49 3.11 -10.15
C ASN A 54 1.02 3.15 -10.45
N PRO A 55 1.52 2.21 -11.28
CA PRO A 55 2.94 2.12 -11.62
C PRO A 55 3.51 3.41 -12.22
N SER A 56 2.69 4.19 -12.94
CA SER A 56 3.12 5.48 -13.51
C SER A 56 3.49 6.53 -12.46
N LYS A 57 3.04 6.34 -11.21
CA LYS A 57 3.37 7.15 -10.04
C LYS A 57 4.27 6.42 -9.04
N GLY A 58 4.79 5.25 -9.41
CA GLY A 58 5.62 4.40 -8.56
C GLY A 58 4.86 3.45 -7.63
N ALA A 59 3.53 3.52 -7.54
CA ALA A 59 2.69 2.62 -6.75
C ALA A 59 2.49 1.26 -7.45
N GLY A 60 3.57 0.49 -7.63
CA GLY A 60 3.55 -0.78 -8.36
C GLY A 60 3.32 -2.03 -7.52
N GLY A 61 3.13 -1.89 -6.21
CA GLY A 61 2.99 -3.02 -5.28
C GLY A 61 1.57 -3.56 -5.21
N ASP A 62 1.43 -4.72 -4.57
CA ASP A 62 0.13 -5.27 -4.14
C ASP A 62 -0.52 -4.40 -3.08
N LEU A 63 0.30 -3.78 -2.22
CA LEU A 63 -0.10 -2.76 -1.26
C LEU A 63 0.81 -1.55 -1.42
N ASN A 64 0.22 -0.36 -1.48
CA ASN A 64 0.93 0.90 -1.60
C ASN A 64 0.39 1.86 -0.55
N PHE A 65 1.26 2.45 0.26
CA PHE A 65 0.85 3.35 1.33
C PHE A 65 1.39 4.75 1.06
N ALA A 66 0.52 5.73 1.29
CA ALA A 66 0.83 7.14 1.21
C ALA A 66 0.67 7.82 2.57
N ASN A 67 1.39 8.90 2.80
CA ASN A 67 1.19 9.76 3.97
C ASN A 67 -0.11 10.58 3.83
N LYS A 68 -0.40 11.42 4.84
CA LYS A 68 -1.59 12.28 4.87
C LYS A 68 -1.71 13.21 3.65
N ASP A 69 -0.56 13.61 3.10
CA ASP A 69 -0.42 14.54 1.97
C ASP A 69 -0.51 13.83 0.61
N GLY A 70 -0.64 12.50 0.61
CA GLY A 70 -0.78 11.68 -0.59
C GLY A 70 0.55 11.26 -1.24
N GLU A 71 1.68 11.52 -0.59
CA GLU A 71 2.99 11.06 -1.05
C GLU A 71 3.20 9.60 -0.68
N LEU A 72 3.67 8.78 -1.61
CA LEU A 72 3.99 7.38 -1.36
C LEU A 72 5.15 7.24 -0.38
N ILE A 73 4.99 6.36 0.60
CA ILE A 73 5.99 6.11 1.67
C ILE A 73 6.46 4.65 1.71
N LEU A 74 5.60 3.71 1.30
CA LEU A 74 5.86 2.28 1.37
C LEU A 74 5.17 1.54 0.22
N MET A 75 5.92 0.66 -0.44
CA MET A 75 5.43 -0.31 -1.42
C MET A 75 5.67 -1.72 -0.91
N VAL A 76 4.71 -2.62 -1.11
CA VAL A 76 4.81 -4.03 -0.75
C VAL A 76 4.43 -4.90 -1.94
N GLN A 77 5.27 -5.87 -2.24
CA GLN A 77 5.02 -6.94 -3.22
C GLN A 77 5.04 -8.30 -2.54
N ARG A 78 4.18 -9.23 -2.96
CA ARG A 78 4.01 -10.55 -2.33
C ARG A 78 3.66 -11.60 -3.38
N MET A 79 4.23 -12.79 -3.20
CA MET A 79 3.89 -13.99 -3.93
C MET A 79 3.59 -15.09 -2.92
N LEU A 80 2.32 -15.44 -2.72
CA LEU A 80 1.92 -16.36 -1.64
C LEU A 80 2.37 -17.81 -1.89
N ASN A 81 2.44 -18.23 -3.16
CA ASN A 81 2.73 -19.61 -3.55
C ASN A 81 3.99 -19.72 -4.44
N SER A 82 4.88 -18.73 -4.37
CA SER A 82 6.14 -18.75 -5.10
C SER A 82 7.23 -17.99 -4.35
N ASP A 83 8.44 -18.55 -4.31
CA ASP A 83 9.63 -17.88 -3.79
C ASP A 83 10.32 -17.00 -4.85
N MET A 84 9.74 -16.91 -6.05
CA MET A 84 10.38 -16.32 -7.23
C MET A 84 10.82 -14.87 -7.00
N LEU A 85 10.02 -14.05 -6.29
CA LEU A 85 10.42 -12.68 -5.97
C LEU A 85 11.72 -12.65 -5.16
N TYR A 86 11.85 -13.53 -4.16
CA TYR A 86 13.09 -13.67 -3.38
C TYR A 86 14.23 -14.22 -4.23
N SER A 87 14.02 -15.36 -4.87
CA SER A 87 15.10 -16.12 -5.52
C SER A 87 15.65 -15.41 -6.77
N GLN A 88 14.81 -14.70 -7.53
CA GLN A 88 15.26 -13.88 -8.66
C GLN A 88 15.98 -12.62 -8.17
N THR A 89 15.43 -11.92 -7.17
CA THR A 89 16.07 -10.72 -6.64
C THR A 89 17.43 -11.02 -6.02
N LYS A 90 17.57 -12.16 -5.35
CA LYS A 90 18.85 -12.61 -4.77
C LYS A 90 19.95 -12.82 -5.83
N LYS A 91 19.58 -13.15 -7.07
CA LYS A 91 20.51 -13.38 -8.19
C LYS A 91 20.88 -12.10 -8.94
N MET A 92 20.13 -11.01 -8.75
CA MET A 92 20.39 -9.76 -9.46
C MET A 92 21.69 -9.12 -8.93
N LYS A 93 22.61 -8.84 -9.85
CA LYS A 93 23.80 -8.04 -9.57
C LYS A 93 23.32 -6.69 -9.02
N ASP A 94 23.88 -6.28 -7.89
CA ASP A 94 23.60 -5.01 -7.18
C ASP A 94 22.28 -4.92 -6.39
N ALA A 95 21.44 -5.96 -6.36
CA ALA A 95 20.20 -5.94 -5.58
C ALA A 95 20.42 -6.29 -4.09
N VAL A 96 21.49 -6.99 -3.75
CA VAL A 96 21.70 -7.55 -2.40
C VAL A 96 22.84 -6.83 -1.70
N LYS A 97 22.57 -6.26 -0.52
CA LYS A 97 23.60 -5.76 0.38
C LYS A 97 24.06 -6.83 1.36
N ALA A 98 23.13 -7.36 2.14
CA ALA A 98 23.41 -8.28 3.23
C ALA A 98 22.20 -9.17 3.51
N ASP A 99 22.46 -10.42 3.88
CA ASP A 99 21.45 -11.28 4.50
C ASP A 99 21.12 -10.78 5.90
N ILE A 100 19.85 -10.93 6.30
CA ILE A 100 19.36 -10.54 7.61
C ILE A 100 18.50 -11.63 8.24
N GLU A 101 18.55 -11.71 9.56
CA GLU A 101 17.73 -12.63 10.34
C GLU A 101 16.44 -11.98 10.87
N GLY A 102 15.52 -12.84 11.30
CA GLY A 102 14.29 -12.45 11.97
C GLY A 102 13.18 -11.99 11.04
N VAL A 103 13.29 -12.24 9.72
CA VAL A 103 12.23 -11.98 8.73
C VAL A 103 12.03 -13.22 7.88
N GLY A 104 10.90 -13.89 8.05
CA GLY A 104 10.60 -15.12 7.33
C GLY A 104 11.61 -16.24 7.62
N ASP A 105 11.79 -17.13 6.65
CA ASP A 105 12.79 -18.21 6.71
C ASP A 105 14.15 -17.76 6.17
N ALA A 106 14.16 -16.75 5.28
CA ALA A 106 15.37 -16.02 4.89
C ALA A 106 15.00 -14.64 4.36
N ALA A 107 15.89 -13.67 4.55
CA ALA A 107 15.71 -12.32 4.04
C ALA A 107 17.05 -11.62 3.78
N PHE A 108 17.00 -10.58 2.98
CA PHE A 108 18.14 -9.69 2.74
C PHE A 108 17.68 -8.25 2.59
N THR A 109 18.61 -7.33 2.82
CA THR A 109 18.46 -5.90 2.55
C THR A 109 19.07 -5.54 1.20
N GLY A 110 18.57 -4.47 0.60
CA GLY A 110 19.10 -3.96 -0.64
C GLY A 110 18.74 -2.51 -0.92
N PRO A 111 19.31 -1.94 -1.99
CA PRO A 111 20.32 -2.51 -2.90
C PRO A 111 21.74 -2.59 -2.29
N ALA A 112 22.69 -3.15 -3.03
CA ALA A 112 24.09 -3.38 -2.63
C ALA A 112 24.89 -2.09 -2.29
N GLY A 113 24.36 -0.93 -2.65
CA GLY A 113 24.93 0.38 -2.34
C GLY A 113 24.82 0.77 -0.86
N ASN A 114 25.25 1.99 -0.54
CA ASN A 114 25.11 2.56 0.80
C ASN A 114 23.64 2.88 1.12
N LEU A 115 22.87 3.21 0.09
CA LEU A 115 21.48 3.58 0.23
C LEU A 115 20.58 2.35 0.20
N GLN A 116 20.34 1.75 1.36
CA GLN A 116 19.43 0.61 1.49
C GLN A 116 17.99 1.09 1.76
N TYR A 117 17.03 0.57 1.01
CA TYR A 117 15.64 1.02 1.08
C TYR A 117 14.61 -0.10 0.94
N PHE A 118 15.03 -1.35 0.76
CA PHE A 118 14.10 -2.48 0.74
C PHE A 118 14.62 -3.68 1.52
N VAL A 119 13.66 -4.50 1.93
CA VAL A 119 13.86 -5.85 2.49
C VAL A 119 13.07 -6.82 1.64
N THR A 120 13.73 -7.88 1.15
CA THR A 120 13.10 -8.98 0.44
C THR A 120 13.28 -10.26 1.24
N PHE A 121 12.22 -11.06 1.34
CA PHE A 121 12.17 -12.25 2.19
C PHE A 121 11.43 -13.40 1.53
N LYS A 122 11.68 -14.61 2.03
CA LYS A 122 10.88 -15.82 1.74
C LYS A 122 10.30 -16.40 3.03
N LYS A 123 9.10 -16.97 2.93
CA LYS A 123 8.42 -17.68 4.02
C LYS A 123 7.63 -18.85 3.45
N GLY A 124 7.94 -20.07 3.85
CA GLY A 124 7.35 -21.28 3.29
C GLY A 124 7.54 -21.33 1.77
N LYS A 125 6.45 -21.47 1.02
CA LYS A 125 6.46 -21.43 -0.45
C LYS A 125 6.39 -20.01 -1.02
N GLY A 126 6.16 -19.01 -0.19
CA GLY A 126 5.94 -17.64 -0.62
C GLY A 126 7.16 -16.74 -0.46
N SER A 127 7.07 -15.55 -1.05
CA SER A 127 8.06 -14.48 -0.90
C SER A 127 7.40 -13.11 -0.89
N GLY A 128 8.13 -12.11 -0.40
CA GLY A 128 7.66 -10.73 -0.36
C GLY A 128 8.81 -9.74 -0.38
N SER A 129 8.48 -8.48 -0.69
CA SER A 129 9.39 -7.35 -0.58
C SER A 129 8.64 -6.15 -0.01
N ALA A 130 9.30 -5.42 0.88
CA ALA A 130 8.85 -4.13 1.38
C ALA A 130 9.91 -3.09 1.04
N ALA A 131 9.51 -1.98 0.43
CA ALA A 131 10.41 -0.91 -0.01
C ALA A 131 9.88 0.45 0.42
N THR A 132 10.73 1.28 1.02
CA THR A 132 10.40 2.69 1.19
C THR A 132 10.60 3.45 -0.13
N PHE A 133 9.78 4.47 -0.36
CA PHE A 133 9.93 5.31 -1.53
C PHE A 133 11.15 6.22 -1.40
N LEU A 134 11.93 6.27 -2.49
CA LEU A 134 13.04 7.19 -2.65
C LEU A 134 12.54 8.45 -3.37
N THR A 135 11.90 9.36 -2.64
CA THR A 135 11.68 10.71 -3.14
C THR A 135 12.75 11.64 -2.56
N PHE A 136 13.11 12.70 -3.30
CA PHE A 136 14.11 13.67 -2.83
C PHE A 136 13.58 14.59 -1.71
N THR A 137 12.26 14.65 -1.54
CA THR A 137 11.58 15.60 -0.65
C THR A 137 10.57 14.95 0.31
N GLY A 138 10.23 13.67 0.12
CA GLY A 138 9.18 13.00 0.88
C GLY A 138 9.70 12.15 2.03
N THR A 139 8.76 11.65 2.83
CA THR A 139 9.06 10.83 4.00
C THR A 139 9.67 9.51 3.59
N ARG A 140 10.90 9.26 4.06
CA ARG A 140 11.59 7.97 3.90
C ARG A 140 11.54 7.19 5.20
N LEU A 141 11.09 5.95 5.12
CA LEU A 141 11.12 5.04 6.26
C LEU A 141 12.57 4.55 6.49
N PRO A 142 13.10 4.66 7.71
CA PRO A 142 14.35 4.00 8.07
C PRO A 142 14.29 2.49 7.80
N LEU A 143 15.43 1.89 7.47
CA LEU A 143 15.50 0.47 7.12
C LEU A 143 14.95 -0.44 8.22
N ASP A 144 15.11 -0.09 9.49
CA ASP A 144 14.53 -0.83 10.62
C ASP A 144 12.99 -0.84 10.61
N GLN A 145 12.35 0.24 10.16
CA GLN A 145 10.91 0.27 9.98
C GLN A 145 10.49 -0.59 8.79
N VAL A 146 11.24 -0.54 7.68
CA VAL A 146 11.01 -1.42 6.52
C VAL A 146 11.16 -2.90 6.91
N LYS A 147 12.16 -3.23 7.75
CA LYS A 147 12.34 -4.57 8.31
C LYS A 147 11.12 -5.00 9.13
N LYS A 148 10.63 -4.15 10.03
CA LYS A 148 9.42 -4.44 10.83
C LYS A 148 8.18 -4.64 9.96
N VAL A 149 8.03 -3.88 8.88
CA VAL A 149 6.96 -4.11 7.89
C VAL A 149 7.10 -5.49 7.25
N ALA A 150 8.31 -5.86 6.80
CA ALA A 150 8.56 -7.17 6.22
C ALA A 150 8.27 -8.30 7.23
N GLN A 151 8.60 -8.11 8.50
CA GLN A 151 8.27 -9.05 9.60
C GLN A 151 6.78 -9.23 9.77
N GLN A 152 6.01 -8.14 9.77
CA GLN A 152 4.56 -8.17 9.89
C GLN A 152 3.94 -8.99 8.74
N ILE A 153 4.37 -8.73 7.50
CA ILE A 153 3.87 -9.46 6.33
C ILE A 153 4.25 -10.94 6.42
N ALA A 154 5.52 -11.24 6.73
CA ALA A 154 6.01 -12.61 6.82
C ALA A 154 5.31 -13.43 7.91
N SER A 155 4.83 -12.78 8.99
CA SER A 155 4.12 -13.46 10.08
C SER A 155 2.71 -13.91 9.69
N GLY A 156 2.12 -13.27 8.67
CA GLY A 156 0.81 -13.65 8.16
C GLY A 156 0.83 -14.68 7.02
N MET A 157 2.02 -15.00 6.48
CA MET A 157 2.23 -15.94 5.36
C MET A 157 2.48 -17.37 5.84
#